data_AF-A0A812V696-F1
#
_entry.id   AF-A0A812V696-F1
#
_cell.length_a   1.000
_cell.length_b   1.000
_cell.length_c   1.000
_cell.angle_alpha   90.00
_cell.angle_beta   90.00
_cell.angle_gamma   90.00
#
_symmetry.space_group_name_H-M   'P 1'
#
loop_
_entity.id
_entity.type
_entity.pdbx_description
1 polymer ?
#
loop_
_entity_poly.entity_id
_entity_poly.type
_entity_poly.pdbx_seq_one_letter_code
_entity_poly.pdbx_strand_id
1 'polypeptide(L)'
;MAKANFGELFLQKVHEMPVPPTLHEKLQETAWMQGHPYLGIVLTANGAMQQTMSAWYQDAIDVKVVYNHIITEPSAADCAKRYDRQVEISCAGKVFCIATSQVVLRTEEAVEAVESGGIGIAQLFKHFSIVPDCVLLDAGEQPGCFGELWRKYVLAGGGIECYIVEEFCHDFMDMFDSDTRGVSKESSNSSVSTVSTTASFTSSVSTTPQLSGTRCHNVVDDQIGQIASPLQRVLLMAAGSVTRILTSYHKVSVSTELISCSPRGSNKYDCHTMLTCGGIEFCRVRACFDLESAEAKELVAESQGEVGALFDRLAVPPKLSLREVKFTEDGFGRAYTLMSPGLTCEIIEEYSNAALILPEIAKPMQPSTIPQIWSKSDHWVNGKPSCTIC
;
A
#
# COMPACT_ATOMS: atom_id res chain seq x y z
N MET A 1 15.54 -21.39 -16.01
CA MET A 1 14.64 -21.05 -14.90
C MET A 1 14.16 -22.34 -14.25
N ALA A 2 14.65 -22.65 -13.05
CA ALA A 2 14.07 -23.73 -12.26
C ALA A 2 12.65 -23.30 -11.86
N LYS A 3 11.63 -24.12 -12.14
CA LYS A 3 10.28 -23.85 -11.61
C LYS A 3 10.37 -23.88 -10.09
N ALA A 4 9.87 -22.85 -9.41
CA ALA A 4 9.72 -22.87 -7.96
C ALA A 4 8.97 -24.15 -7.57
N ASN A 5 9.62 -25.06 -6.84
CA ASN A 5 9.00 -26.30 -6.42
C ASN A 5 8.15 -26.00 -5.18
N PHE A 6 6.90 -25.67 -5.41
CA PHE A 6 5.95 -25.36 -4.35
C PHE A 6 5.58 -26.57 -3.48
N GLY A 7 5.87 -27.81 -3.91
CA GLY A 7 5.32 -29.03 -3.32
C GLY A 7 5.50 -29.18 -1.80
N GLU A 8 6.58 -28.66 -1.21
CA GLU A 8 6.84 -28.76 0.23
C GLU A 8 6.08 -27.72 1.07
N LEU A 9 5.82 -26.52 0.54
CA LEU A 9 5.05 -25.47 1.23
C LEU A 9 3.55 -25.85 1.35
N PHE A 10 3.08 -26.78 0.51
CA PHE A 10 1.66 -27.14 0.38
C PHE A 10 1.15 -28.15 1.41
N LEU A 11 2.04 -28.82 2.14
CA LEU A 11 1.61 -29.78 3.16
C LEU A 11 1.26 -29.13 4.50
N GLN A 12 1.60 -27.85 4.69
CA GLN A 12 1.27 -27.11 5.90
C GLN A 12 0.07 -26.19 5.64
N LYS A 13 -0.95 -26.31 6.48
CA LYS A 13 -2.05 -25.33 6.46
C LYS A 13 -1.53 -23.99 6.96
N VAL A 14 -2.12 -22.88 6.50
CA VAL A 14 -1.72 -21.52 6.90
C VAL A 14 -1.67 -21.34 8.43
N HIS A 15 -2.59 -22.00 9.15
CA HIS A 15 -2.65 -21.99 10.62
C HIS A 15 -1.65 -22.92 11.32
N GLU A 16 -0.97 -23.79 10.57
CA GLU A 16 0.08 -24.70 11.05
C GLU A 16 1.49 -24.16 10.71
N MET A 17 1.59 -23.04 9.99
CA MET A 17 2.86 -22.39 9.73
C MET A 17 3.40 -21.76 11.02
N PRO A 18 4.71 -21.87 11.30
CA PRO A 18 5.29 -21.21 12.46
C PRO A 18 5.00 -19.70 12.43
N VAL A 19 4.78 -19.10 13.60
CA VAL A 19 4.62 -17.65 13.72
C VAL A 19 5.79 -16.99 12.99
N PRO A 20 5.54 -16.23 11.92
CA PRO A 20 6.62 -15.63 11.17
C PRO A 20 7.40 -14.72 12.13
N PRO A 21 8.74 -14.72 12.09
CA PRO A 21 9.50 -13.75 12.87
C PRO A 21 8.99 -12.36 12.55
N THR A 22 8.93 -11.51 13.57
CA THR A 22 8.48 -10.13 13.39
C THR A 22 9.29 -9.50 12.27
N LEU A 23 8.69 -8.55 11.55
CA LEU A 23 9.41 -7.85 10.50
C LEU A 23 10.75 -7.32 11.01
N HIS A 24 10.78 -6.82 12.24
CA HIS A 24 11.99 -6.37 12.90
C HIS A 24 13.04 -7.49 13.06
N GLU A 25 12.67 -8.67 13.53
CA GLU A 25 13.56 -9.83 13.65
C GLU A 25 14.13 -10.23 12.29
N LYS A 26 13.28 -10.32 11.25
CA LYS A 26 13.74 -10.60 9.88
C LYS A 26 14.69 -9.53 9.35
N LEU A 27 14.41 -8.26 9.64
CA LEU A 27 15.25 -7.13 9.21
C LEU A 27 16.61 -7.11 9.92
N GLN A 28 16.69 -7.58 11.18
CA GLN A 28 17.96 -7.66 11.91
C GLN A 28 18.85 -8.83 11.46
N GLU A 29 18.25 -9.93 11.01
CA GLU A 29 18.97 -11.15 10.64
C GLU A 29 19.55 -11.13 9.21
N THR A 30 19.16 -10.19 8.36
CA THR A 30 19.37 -10.33 6.91
C THR A 30 20.39 -9.36 6.32
N ALA A 31 21.48 -9.92 5.78
CA ALA A 31 22.54 -9.18 5.09
C ALA A 31 22.08 -8.47 3.80
N TRP A 32 20.99 -8.91 3.15
CA TRP A 32 20.44 -8.28 1.92
C TRP A 32 19.84 -6.89 2.17
N MET A 33 19.60 -6.53 3.43
CA MET A 33 19.26 -5.17 3.81
C MET A 33 20.46 -4.21 3.73
N GLN A 34 21.68 -4.62 3.36
CA GLN A 34 22.79 -3.67 3.20
C GLN A 34 22.70 -2.82 1.91
N GLY A 35 21.77 -3.14 1.01
CA GLY A 35 21.53 -2.38 -0.22
C GLY A 35 20.73 -1.09 -0.04
N HIS A 36 20.25 -0.57 -1.18
CA HIS A 36 19.45 0.64 -1.26
C HIS A 36 18.24 0.59 -0.30
N PRO A 37 17.92 1.65 0.47
CA PRO A 37 16.89 1.61 1.51
C PRO A 37 15.49 1.24 0.98
N TYR A 38 15.21 1.55 -0.29
CA TYR A 38 13.95 1.15 -0.94
C TYR A 38 13.73 -0.36 -1.03
N LEU A 39 14.79 -1.18 -1.09
CA LEU A 39 14.66 -2.64 -1.18
C LEU A 39 13.88 -3.19 0.00
N GLY A 40 14.13 -2.63 1.20
CA GLY A 40 13.36 -2.94 2.39
C GLY A 40 11.87 -2.65 2.21
N ILE A 41 11.50 -1.49 1.66
CA ILE A 41 10.08 -1.16 1.42
C ILE A 41 9.43 -2.19 0.49
N VAL A 42 10.10 -2.54 -0.62
CA VAL A 42 9.56 -3.48 -1.62
C VAL A 42 9.37 -4.86 -1.00
N LEU A 43 10.36 -5.36 -0.28
CA LEU A 43 10.32 -6.71 0.29
C LEU A 43 9.27 -6.83 1.40
N THR A 44 9.02 -5.76 2.16
CA THR A 44 8.05 -5.76 3.27
C THR A 44 6.66 -5.26 2.89
N ALA A 45 6.44 -4.87 1.62
CA ALA A 45 5.16 -4.34 1.16
C ALA A 45 4.04 -5.38 1.33
N ASN A 46 3.00 -5.04 2.07
CA ASN A 46 1.85 -5.90 2.31
C ASN A 46 0.68 -5.41 1.46
N GLY A 47 0.43 -6.04 0.32
CA GLY A 47 -0.68 -5.71 -0.59
C GLY A 47 -0.57 -4.36 -1.33
N ALA A 48 0.40 -3.50 -0.97
CA ALA A 48 0.54 -2.15 -1.50
C ALA A 48 1.71 -1.99 -2.49
N MET A 49 2.39 -3.07 -2.90
CA MET A 49 3.60 -2.99 -3.74
C MET A 49 3.38 -2.16 -5.01
N GLN A 50 2.31 -2.43 -5.77
CA GLN A 50 2.04 -1.70 -7.02
C GLN A 50 1.86 -0.20 -6.77
N GLN A 51 1.18 0.19 -5.68
CA GLN A 51 1.01 1.59 -5.31
C GLN A 51 2.34 2.23 -4.90
N THR A 52 3.14 1.51 -4.11
CA THR A 52 4.48 1.94 -3.70
C THR A 52 5.39 2.14 -4.91
N MET A 53 5.44 1.17 -5.83
CA MET A 53 6.25 1.27 -7.05
C MET A 53 5.78 2.41 -7.95
N SER A 54 4.46 2.57 -8.10
CA SER A 54 3.90 3.70 -8.86
C SER A 54 4.29 5.05 -8.25
N ALA A 55 4.19 5.20 -6.93
CA ALA A 55 4.58 6.44 -6.24
C ALA A 55 6.09 6.69 -6.33
N TRP A 56 6.89 5.62 -6.26
CA TRP A 56 8.34 5.70 -6.35
C TRP A 56 8.82 6.13 -7.74
N TYR A 57 8.31 5.52 -8.81
CA TYR A 57 8.73 5.86 -10.18
C TYR A 57 7.92 6.97 -10.84
N GLN A 58 6.82 7.39 -10.21
CA GLN A 58 5.91 8.39 -10.76
C GLN A 58 5.30 7.97 -12.11
N ASP A 59 4.98 6.68 -12.24
CA ASP A 59 4.36 6.13 -13.44
C ASP A 59 3.33 5.05 -13.07
N ALA A 60 2.49 4.67 -14.02
CA ALA A 60 1.53 3.59 -13.86
C ALA A 60 2.25 2.24 -13.75
N ILE A 61 1.62 1.34 -13.00
CA ILE A 61 2.03 -0.06 -12.96
C ILE A 61 1.04 -0.87 -13.78
N ASP A 62 1.58 -1.60 -14.75
CA ASP A 62 0.85 -2.47 -15.65
C ASP A 62 1.12 -3.94 -15.30
N VAL A 63 0.05 -4.71 -15.12
CA VAL A 63 0.13 -6.14 -14.81
C VAL A 63 -0.35 -6.96 -15.99
N LYS A 64 0.53 -7.72 -16.63
CA LYS A 64 0.20 -8.61 -17.75
C LYS A 64 0.13 -10.05 -17.27
N VAL A 65 -0.98 -10.72 -17.54
CA VAL A 65 -1.11 -12.16 -17.26
C VAL A 65 -0.35 -12.94 -18.31
N VAL A 66 0.64 -13.72 -17.88
CA VAL A 66 1.40 -14.62 -18.76
C VAL A 66 0.65 -15.93 -18.92
N TYR A 67 0.27 -16.55 -17.81
CA TYR A 67 -0.59 -17.74 -17.81
C TYR A 67 -1.47 -17.82 -16.56
N ASN A 68 -2.53 -18.62 -16.67
CA ASN A 68 -3.44 -18.98 -15.59
C ASN A 68 -3.99 -20.38 -15.85
N HIS A 69 -3.31 -21.41 -15.33
CA HIS A 69 -3.62 -22.82 -15.60
C HIS A 69 -4.31 -23.46 -14.40
N ILE A 70 -5.27 -24.34 -14.63
CA ILE A 70 -5.86 -25.17 -13.58
C ILE A 70 -4.90 -26.32 -13.27
N ILE A 71 -4.55 -26.53 -12.00
CA ILE A 71 -3.53 -27.51 -11.57
C ILE A 71 -4.15 -28.89 -11.35
N THR A 72 -5.37 -28.97 -10.82
CA THR A 72 -6.03 -30.25 -10.53
C THR A 72 -7.54 -30.07 -10.57
N GLU A 73 -8.24 -31.05 -11.15
CA GLU A 73 -9.67 -31.16 -10.89
C GLU A 73 -9.90 -31.51 -9.41
N PRO A 74 -10.89 -30.90 -8.75
CA PRO A 74 -11.13 -31.14 -7.33
C PRO A 74 -11.28 -32.64 -7.09
N SER A 75 -10.48 -33.21 -6.18
CA SER A 75 -10.76 -34.57 -5.72
C SER A 75 -12.12 -34.55 -5.04
N ALA A 76 -12.90 -35.64 -5.11
CA ALA A 76 -14.21 -35.71 -4.47
C ALA A 76 -14.19 -35.38 -2.95
N ALA A 77 -13.01 -35.34 -2.32
CA ALA A 77 -12.82 -34.98 -0.91
C ALA A 77 -12.39 -33.52 -0.67
N ASP A 78 -11.92 -32.76 -1.67
CA ASP A 78 -11.50 -31.36 -1.53
C ASP A 78 -12.21 -30.52 -2.61
N CYS A 79 -13.24 -29.75 -2.21
CA CYS A 79 -14.00 -28.89 -3.11
C CYS A 79 -13.19 -27.68 -3.62
N ALA A 80 -11.93 -27.54 -3.24
CA ALA A 80 -11.10 -26.41 -3.65
C ALA A 80 -10.62 -26.54 -5.10
N LYS A 81 -10.76 -25.47 -5.89
CA LYS A 81 -10.10 -25.35 -7.20
C LYS A 81 -8.74 -24.67 -7.06
N ARG A 82 -7.77 -25.14 -7.84
CA ARG A 82 -6.37 -24.70 -7.77
C ARG A 82 -5.88 -24.16 -9.12
N TYR A 83 -5.24 -23.01 -9.08
CA TYR A 83 -4.69 -22.34 -10.27
C TYR A 83 -3.21 -22.03 -10.09
N ASP A 84 -2.42 -22.32 -11.12
CA ASP A 84 -1.06 -21.84 -11.31
C ASP A 84 -1.13 -20.59 -12.16
N ARG A 85 -0.65 -19.46 -11.65
CA ARG A 85 -0.69 -18.17 -12.33
C ARG A 85 0.70 -17.57 -12.41
N GLN A 86 1.00 -16.90 -13.51
CA GLN A 86 2.16 -16.03 -13.61
C GLN A 86 1.74 -14.69 -14.21
N VAL A 87 2.27 -13.62 -13.65
CA VAL A 87 2.10 -12.26 -14.17
C VAL A 87 3.45 -11.57 -14.31
N GLU A 88 3.56 -10.74 -15.34
CA GLU A 88 4.61 -9.74 -15.52
C GLU A 88 4.10 -8.43 -14.95
N ILE A 89 4.89 -7.79 -14.09
CA ILE A 89 4.59 -6.47 -13.55
C ILE A 89 5.61 -5.49 -14.14
N SER A 90 5.09 -4.44 -14.75
CA SER A 90 5.89 -3.48 -15.50
C SER A 90 5.56 -2.04 -15.13
N CYS A 91 6.53 -1.17 -15.35
CA CYS A 91 6.42 0.27 -15.14
C CYS A 91 7.07 0.96 -16.34
N ALA A 92 6.39 1.92 -16.97
CA ALA A 92 6.85 2.56 -18.21
C ALA A 92 7.27 1.58 -19.32
N GLY A 93 6.55 0.45 -19.45
CA GLY A 93 6.84 -0.59 -20.43
C GLY A 93 8.06 -1.48 -20.12
N LYS A 94 8.74 -1.29 -18.99
CA LYS A 94 9.82 -2.16 -18.52
C LYS A 94 9.28 -3.12 -17.46
N VAL A 95 9.44 -4.42 -17.69
CA VAL A 95 9.10 -5.46 -16.70
C VAL A 95 10.15 -5.43 -15.60
N PHE A 96 9.69 -5.38 -14.34
CA PHE A 96 10.57 -5.28 -13.18
C PHE A 96 10.33 -6.37 -12.15
N CYS A 97 9.19 -7.06 -12.22
CA CYS A 97 8.86 -8.14 -11.32
C CYS A 97 8.07 -9.21 -12.07
N ILE A 98 8.45 -10.46 -11.83
CA ILE A 98 7.68 -11.64 -12.23
C ILE A 98 7.07 -12.21 -10.96
N ALA A 99 5.74 -12.29 -10.93
CA ALA A 99 5.02 -12.89 -9.82
C ALA A 99 4.43 -14.22 -10.27
N THR A 100 4.88 -15.31 -9.65
CA THR A 100 4.31 -16.65 -9.83
C THR A 100 3.49 -16.98 -8.60
N SER A 101 2.27 -17.45 -8.79
CA SER A 101 1.39 -17.78 -7.68
C SER A 101 0.63 -19.08 -7.87
N GLN A 102 0.34 -19.72 -6.75
CA GLN A 102 -0.63 -20.78 -6.64
C GLN A 102 -1.84 -20.29 -5.86
N VAL A 103 -3.02 -20.47 -6.43
CA VAL A 103 -4.26 -19.85 -5.96
C VAL A 103 -5.24 -20.96 -5.66
N VAL A 104 -5.73 -21.00 -4.43
CA VAL A 104 -6.71 -21.98 -3.94
C VAL A 104 -8.02 -21.24 -3.65
N LEU A 105 -9.08 -21.65 -4.33
CA LEU A 105 -10.43 -21.10 -4.15
C LEU A 105 -11.32 -22.17 -3.53
N ARG A 106 -11.87 -21.89 -2.35
CA ARG A 106 -12.68 -22.83 -1.57
C ARG A 106 -14.18 -22.55 -1.64
N THR A 107 -14.57 -21.41 -2.18
CA THR A 107 -15.97 -20.99 -2.32
C THR A 107 -16.40 -21.09 -3.78
N GLU A 108 -17.65 -21.48 -3.98
CA GLU A 108 -18.23 -21.61 -5.34
C GLU A 108 -18.29 -20.23 -6.01
N GLU A 109 -18.60 -19.18 -5.24
CA GLU A 109 -18.67 -17.80 -5.74
C GLU A 109 -17.31 -17.31 -6.27
N ALA A 110 -16.21 -17.63 -5.56
CA ALA A 110 -14.87 -17.23 -6.01
C ALA A 110 -14.44 -18.01 -7.26
N VAL A 111 -14.83 -19.29 -7.35
CA VAL A 111 -14.60 -20.11 -8.53
C VAL A 111 -15.35 -19.55 -9.74
N GLU A 112 -16.65 -19.28 -9.59
CA GLU A 112 -17.48 -18.73 -10.65
C GLU A 112 -16.99 -17.36 -11.12
N ALA A 113 -16.55 -16.50 -10.19
CA ALA A 113 -15.97 -15.19 -10.49
C ALA A 113 -14.75 -15.28 -11.43
N VAL A 114 -13.90 -16.29 -11.26
CA VAL A 114 -12.73 -16.53 -12.11
C VAL A 114 -13.12 -17.20 -13.43
N GLU A 115 -13.98 -18.22 -13.39
CA GLU A 115 -14.32 -19.04 -14.56
C GLU A 115 -15.27 -18.34 -15.55
N SER A 116 -16.14 -17.45 -15.06
CA SER A 116 -16.96 -16.58 -15.91
C SER A 116 -16.13 -15.55 -16.70
N GLY A 117 -14.80 -15.50 -16.47
CA GLY A 117 -13.86 -14.63 -17.18
C GLY A 117 -13.94 -13.16 -16.78
N GLY A 118 -14.80 -12.83 -15.79
CA GLY A 118 -15.06 -11.44 -15.39
C GLY A 118 -14.05 -10.87 -14.41
N ILE A 119 -13.46 -11.68 -13.53
CA ILE A 119 -12.64 -11.20 -12.42
C ILE A 119 -11.27 -11.87 -12.44
N GLY A 120 -10.22 -11.06 -12.58
CA GLY A 120 -8.85 -11.56 -12.43
C GLY A 120 -8.59 -11.99 -10.99
N ILE A 121 -7.81 -13.05 -10.77
CA ILE A 121 -7.50 -13.57 -9.43
C ILE A 121 -7.00 -12.48 -8.46
N ALA A 122 -6.16 -11.57 -8.94
CA ALA A 122 -5.64 -10.45 -8.15
C ALA A 122 -6.73 -9.46 -7.67
N GLN A 123 -7.92 -9.51 -8.28
CA GLN A 123 -9.05 -8.65 -7.95
C GLN A 123 -10.06 -9.34 -7.03
N LEU A 124 -9.92 -10.64 -6.73
CA LEU A 124 -10.92 -11.39 -5.95
C LEU A 124 -11.14 -10.78 -4.57
N PHE A 125 -10.07 -10.50 -3.82
CA PHE A 125 -10.18 -9.87 -2.50
C PHE A 125 -10.95 -8.55 -2.56
N LYS A 126 -10.66 -7.71 -3.55
CA LYS A 126 -11.38 -6.44 -3.76
C LYS A 126 -12.83 -6.67 -4.18
N HIS A 127 -13.08 -7.62 -5.07
CA HIS A 127 -14.41 -7.95 -5.58
C HIS A 127 -15.35 -8.38 -4.45
N PHE A 128 -14.85 -9.21 -3.53
CA PHE A 128 -15.60 -9.70 -2.37
C PHE A 128 -15.47 -8.80 -1.13
N SER A 129 -14.80 -7.65 -1.23
CA SER A 129 -14.55 -6.76 -0.10
C SER A 129 -13.89 -7.46 1.11
N ILE A 130 -12.97 -8.39 0.83
CA ILE A 130 -12.19 -9.12 1.83
C ILE A 130 -10.88 -8.37 2.09
N VAL A 131 -10.51 -8.17 3.36
CA VAL A 131 -9.13 -7.85 3.75
C VAL A 131 -8.34 -9.15 3.78
N PRO A 132 -7.34 -9.36 2.91
CA PRO A 132 -6.50 -10.53 3.04
C PRO A 132 -5.53 -10.38 4.21
N ASP A 133 -5.41 -11.44 5.01
CA ASP A 133 -4.24 -11.63 5.86
C ASP A 133 -3.02 -11.84 4.97
N CYS A 134 -1.99 -11.02 5.17
CA CYS A 134 -0.75 -11.13 4.41
C CYS A 134 0.38 -11.55 5.32
N VAL A 135 0.99 -12.69 4.99
CA VAL A 135 2.04 -13.31 5.77
C VAL A 135 3.31 -13.41 4.93
N LEU A 136 4.33 -12.62 5.26
CA LEU A 136 5.63 -12.69 4.60
C LEU A 136 6.37 -13.95 5.08
N LEU A 137 6.42 -14.97 4.22
CA LEU A 137 7.05 -16.25 4.53
C LEU A 137 8.57 -16.14 4.52
N ASP A 138 9.12 -15.51 3.49
CA ASP A 138 10.56 -15.45 3.26
C ASP A 138 10.91 -14.33 2.27
N ALA A 139 12.13 -13.82 2.33
CA ALA A 139 12.63 -12.80 1.42
C ALA A 139 14.16 -12.82 1.39
N GLY A 140 14.72 -12.47 0.23
CA GLY A 140 16.15 -12.33 0.14
C GLY A 140 16.65 -11.90 -1.22
N GLU A 141 17.94 -12.11 -1.39
CA GLU A 141 18.70 -11.84 -2.60
C GLU A 141 19.35 -13.14 -3.04
N GLN A 142 19.29 -13.48 -4.33
CA GLN A 142 19.94 -14.68 -4.84
C GLN A 142 21.42 -14.42 -5.17
N PRO A 143 22.38 -15.14 -4.55
CA PRO A 143 23.79 -15.00 -4.88
C PRO A 143 24.08 -15.55 -6.29
N GLY A 144 24.78 -14.76 -7.12
CA GLY A 144 25.42 -15.25 -8.36
C GLY A 144 24.71 -14.94 -9.67
N CYS A 145 23.44 -14.56 -9.65
CA CYS A 145 22.74 -13.96 -10.79
C CYS A 145 22.37 -12.52 -10.44
N PHE A 146 23.36 -11.62 -10.48
CA PHE A 146 23.20 -10.16 -10.38
C PHE A 146 22.35 -9.61 -9.20
N GLY A 147 22.19 -10.34 -8.09
CA GLY A 147 21.47 -9.81 -6.93
C GLY A 147 19.96 -9.70 -7.13
N GLU A 148 19.36 -10.63 -7.87
CA GLU A 148 17.91 -10.71 -8.03
C GLU A 148 17.23 -10.84 -6.66
N LEU A 149 16.46 -9.83 -6.28
CA LEU A 149 15.65 -9.86 -5.07
C LEU A 149 14.45 -10.75 -5.28
N TRP A 150 14.01 -11.38 -4.21
CA TRP A 150 12.80 -12.18 -4.23
C TRP A 150 12.10 -12.14 -2.89
N ARG A 151 10.79 -12.42 -2.91
CA ARG A 151 10.00 -12.63 -1.70
C ARG A 151 8.92 -13.68 -1.91
N LYS A 152 8.59 -14.35 -0.82
CA LYS A 152 7.54 -15.37 -0.73
C LYS A 152 6.55 -14.96 0.34
N TYR A 153 5.27 -14.95 0.01
CA TYR A 153 4.24 -14.58 0.96
C TYR A 153 2.92 -15.26 0.64
N VAL A 154 2.03 -15.26 1.63
CA VAL A 154 0.66 -15.77 1.50
C VAL A 154 -0.31 -14.60 1.65
N LEU A 155 -1.32 -14.55 0.79
CA LEU A 155 -2.53 -13.77 1.00
C LEU A 155 -3.68 -14.74 1.26
N ALA A 156 -4.37 -14.63 2.39
CA ALA A 156 -5.47 -15.51 2.75
C ALA A 156 -6.68 -14.73 3.27
N GLY A 157 -7.89 -15.17 2.94
CA GLY A 157 -9.12 -14.57 3.47
C GLY A 157 -10.35 -14.97 2.67
N GLY A 158 -11.50 -15.11 3.35
CA GLY A 158 -12.79 -15.42 2.72
C GLY A 158 -12.78 -16.62 1.76
N GLY A 159 -12.03 -17.68 2.11
CA GLY A 159 -11.91 -18.89 1.30
C GLY A 159 -10.99 -18.79 0.07
N ILE A 160 -10.21 -17.71 -0.04
CA ILE A 160 -9.18 -17.51 -1.06
C ILE A 160 -7.81 -17.60 -0.39
N GLU A 161 -6.91 -18.42 -0.92
CA GLU A 161 -5.53 -18.53 -0.46
C GLU A 161 -4.59 -18.39 -1.67
N CYS A 162 -3.64 -17.47 -1.62
CA CYS A 162 -2.67 -17.22 -2.68
C CYS A 162 -1.26 -17.36 -2.12
N TYR A 163 -0.51 -18.34 -2.59
CA TYR A 163 0.92 -18.51 -2.33
C TYR A 163 1.67 -17.81 -3.44
N ILE A 164 2.42 -16.75 -3.13
CA ILE A 164 3.01 -15.87 -4.12
C ILE A 164 4.53 -15.84 -3.95
N VAL A 165 5.23 -15.98 -5.07
CA VAL A 165 6.66 -15.75 -5.21
C VAL A 165 6.84 -14.60 -6.19
N GLU A 166 7.50 -13.54 -5.75
CA GLU A 166 7.86 -12.41 -6.59
C GLU A 166 9.38 -12.38 -6.75
N GLU A 167 9.83 -12.27 -7.99
CA GLU A 167 11.23 -12.19 -8.40
C GLU A 167 11.44 -10.85 -9.11
N PHE A 168 12.36 -10.04 -8.61
CA PHE A 168 12.63 -8.69 -9.11
C PHE A 168 13.86 -8.70 -10.03
N CYS A 169 13.78 -7.96 -11.13
CA CYS A 169 14.90 -7.78 -12.05
C CYS A 169 16.04 -7.04 -11.36
N HIS A 170 17.29 -7.43 -11.58
CA HIS A 170 18.46 -6.81 -10.93
C HIS A 170 18.55 -5.28 -11.08
N ASP A 171 18.12 -4.74 -12.22
CA ASP A 171 18.19 -3.32 -12.59
C ASP A 171 16.89 -2.57 -12.29
N PHE A 172 15.97 -3.18 -11.52
CA PHE A 172 14.68 -2.55 -11.28
C PHE A 172 14.80 -1.17 -10.61
N MET A 173 15.83 -0.98 -9.78
CA MET A 173 16.14 0.31 -9.16
C MET A 173 16.59 1.36 -10.18
N ASP A 174 17.36 0.94 -11.18
CA ASP A 174 18.01 1.81 -12.17
C ASP A 174 17.11 2.10 -13.38
N MET A 175 15.90 1.53 -13.44
CA MET A 175 15.00 1.63 -14.58
C MET A 175 14.72 3.07 -15.05
N PHE A 176 14.89 4.05 -14.15
CA PHE A 176 14.54 5.46 -14.37
C PHE A 176 15.65 6.45 -14.00
N ASP A 177 16.83 5.99 -13.60
CA ASP A 177 17.93 6.85 -13.13
C ASP A 177 18.75 7.49 -14.25
N SER A 178 18.33 7.36 -15.50
CA SER A 178 19.00 8.04 -16.60
C SER A 178 18.23 9.27 -17.03
N ASP A 179 18.98 10.38 -17.12
CA ASP A 179 18.78 11.61 -17.88
C ASP A 179 18.34 11.42 -19.36
N THR A 180 17.69 10.30 -19.70
CA THR A 180 17.11 9.98 -21.00
C THR A 180 15.59 10.09 -21.02
N ARG A 181 15.01 11.04 -20.27
CA ARG A 181 13.84 11.78 -20.81
C ARG A 181 14.35 12.64 -21.97
N GLY A 182 14.78 11.96 -23.02
CA GLY A 182 15.11 12.53 -24.31
C GLY A 182 13.92 13.34 -24.72
N VAL A 183 14.18 14.62 -24.95
CA VAL A 183 13.27 15.58 -25.54
C VAL A 183 12.93 15.09 -26.95
N SER A 184 12.03 14.12 -27.09
CA SER A 184 11.22 13.97 -28.30
C SER A 184 10.16 15.07 -28.24
N LYS A 185 10.62 16.29 -28.56
CA LYS A 185 9.75 17.36 -29.04
C LYS A 185 9.12 16.89 -30.35
N GLU A 186 8.05 16.09 -30.26
CA GLU A 186 7.05 16.10 -31.32
C GLU A 186 6.40 17.48 -31.29
N SER A 187 6.80 18.26 -32.27
CA SER A 187 6.30 19.58 -32.54
C SER A 187 4.93 19.43 -33.19
N SER A 188 3.88 19.48 -32.38
CA SER A 188 2.53 19.78 -32.86
C SER A 188 2.06 21.08 -32.20
N ASN A 189 2.20 22.15 -32.97
CA ASN A 189 1.49 23.41 -32.72
C ASN A 189 -0.01 23.13 -32.60
N SER A 190 -0.63 23.48 -31.48
CA SER A 190 -2.05 23.86 -31.45
C SER A 190 -2.37 24.68 -30.20
N SER A 191 -3.15 25.72 -30.46
CA SER A 191 -3.45 26.90 -29.67
C SER A 191 -4.26 26.67 -28.39
N VAL A 192 -3.96 27.54 -27.43
CA VAL A 192 -4.62 27.79 -26.15
C VAL A 192 -6.15 27.86 -26.27
N SER A 193 -6.85 27.14 -25.39
CA SER A 193 -8.22 27.44 -24.97
C SER A 193 -8.42 26.96 -23.53
N THR A 194 -8.63 27.92 -22.64
CA THR A 194 -8.88 27.73 -21.20
C THR A 194 -10.30 27.23 -20.99
N VAL A 195 -10.48 26.01 -20.46
CA VAL A 195 -11.79 25.52 -20.01
C VAL A 195 -11.62 24.83 -18.65
N SER A 196 -12.26 25.40 -17.63
CA SER A 196 -12.49 24.79 -16.33
C SER A 196 -13.33 23.52 -16.50
N THR A 197 -12.81 22.37 -16.09
CA THR A 197 -13.53 21.10 -16.17
C THR A 197 -13.68 20.52 -14.77
N THR A 198 -14.92 20.56 -14.26
CA THR A 198 -15.41 19.75 -13.16
C THR A 198 -15.47 18.29 -13.63
N ALA A 199 -14.67 17.41 -13.05
CA ALA A 199 -14.65 16.00 -13.39
C ALA A 199 -15.76 15.24 -12.64
N SER A 200 -16.81 14.87 -13.38
CA SER A 200 -17.71 13.76 -13.08
C SER A 200 -17.51 12.72 -14.17
N PHE A 201 -17.23 11.46 -13.82
CA PHE A 201 -17.15 10.39 -14.83
C PHE A 201 -17.91 9.13 -14.39
N THR A 202 -18.88 8.79 -15.24
CA THR A 202 -19.52 7.48 -15.40
C THR A 202 -18.71 6.66 -16.40
N SER A 203 -18.49 5.38 -16.10
CA SER A 203 -17.78 4.43 -16.96
C SER A 203 -18.74 3.79 -17.97
N SER A 204 -18.40 3.86 -19.26
CA SER A 204 -19.08 3.13 -20.34
C SER A 204 -18.30 1.86 -20.71
N VAL A 205 -19.07 0.80 -20.99
CA VAL A 205 -18.61 -0.58 -21.22
C VAL A 205 -18.33 -0.80 -22.71
N SER A 206 -17.17 -1.42 -23.01
CA SER A 206 -16.80 -1.91 -24.35
C SER A 206 -16.50 -3.42 -24.26
N THR A 207 -17.06 -4.19 -25.19
CA THR A 207 -17.15 -5.65 -25.21
C THR A 207 -16.04 -6.31 -26.04
N THR A 208 -15.11 -7.00 -25.37
CA THR A 208 -14.34 -8.19 -25.85
C THR A 208 -13.53 -8.76 -24.65
N PRO A 209 -13.48 -10.09 -24.41
CA PRO A 209 -12.86 -10.66 -23.21
C PRO A 209 -11.36 -10.88 -23.44
N GLN A 210 -10.60 -9.80 -23.57
CA GLN A 210 -9.17 -9.87 -23.30
C GLN A 210 -9.03 -9.73 -21.79
N LEU A 211 -8.35 -10.67 -21.12
CA LEU A 211 -7.95 -10.57 -19.71
C LEU A 211 -7.09 -9.31 -19.55
N SER A 212 -7.72 -8.14 -19.48
CA SER A 212 -7.04 -6.86 -19.47
C SER A 212 -6.33 -6.71 -18.13
N GLY A 213 -5.06 -6.34 -18.20
CA GLY A 213 -4.26 -6.11 -17.01
C GLY A 213 -4.91 -5.10 -16.08
N THR A 214 -4.77 -5.30 -14.77
CA THR A 214 -5.09 -4.23 -13.81
C THR A 214 -4.05 -3.14 -14.02
N ARG A 215 -4.49 -1.95 -14.43
CA ARG A 215 -3.66 -0.75 -14.45
C ARG A 215 -3.87 0.02 -13.17
N CYS A 216 -2.83 0.16 -12.36
CA CYS A 216 -2.85 1.03 -11.20
C CYS A 216 -2.48 2.44 -11.65
N HIS A 217 -3.50 3.25 -11.93
CA HIS A 217 -3.35 4.69 -12.01
C HIS A 217 -3.40 5.26 -10.60
N ASN A 218 -2.24 5.59 -10.05
CA ASN A 218 -2.23 6.76 -9.20
C ASN A 218 -2.53 7.93 -10.14
N VAL A 219 -3.66 8.61 -9.96
CA VAL A 219 -3.74 10.01 -10.36
C VAL A 219 -2.74 10.68 -9.44
N VAL A 220 -1.48 10.67 -9.86
CA VAL A 220 -0.45 11.44 -9.20
C VAL A 220 -0.92 12.86 -9.42
N ASP A 221 -1.54 13.44 -8.39
CA ASP A 221 -1.84 14.85 -8.36
C ASP A 221 -0.58 15.57 -8.88
N ASP A 222 -0.74 16.50 -9.82
CA ASP A 222 0.40 17.21 -10.43
C ASP A 222 1.35 17.75 -9.35
N GLN A 223 0.82 18.04 -8.15
CA GLN A 223 1.59 18.39 -6.96
C GLN A 223 2.51 17.27 -6.45
N ILE A 224 2.02 16.03 -6.31
CA ILE A 224 2.83 14.89 -5.85
C ILE A 224 3.88 14.52 -6.89
N GLY A 225 3.54 14.68 -8.17
CA GLY A 225 4.45 14.39 -9.27
C GLY A 225 5.67 15.32 -9.33
N GLN A 226 5.56 16.52 -8.77
CA GLN A 226 6.65 17.50 -8.75
C GLN A 226 7.61 17.30 -7.57
N ILE A 227 7.25 16.45 -6.60
CA ILE A 227 8.11 16.17 -5.44
C ILE A 227 9.33 15.40 -5.92
N ALA A 228 10.54 15.90 -5.60
CA ALA A 228 11.78 15.22 -5.99
C ALA A 228 12.00 13.91 -5.20
N SER A 229 11.76 13.93 -3.88
CA SER A 229 12.00 12.80 -2.98
C SER A 229 11.03 11.63 -3.23
N PRO A 230 11.52 10.45 -3.67
CA PRO A 230 10.67 9.28 -3.88
C PRO A 230 10.06 8.75 -2.58
N LEU A 231 10.80 8.77 -1.48
CA LEU A 231 10.27 8.39 -0.17
C LEU A 231 9.11 9.30 0.24
N GLN A 232 9.23 10.60 0.04
CA GLN A 232 8.17 11.55 0.34
C GLN A 232 6.89 11.25 -0.46
N ARG A 233 7.01 10.93 -1.76
CA ARG A 233 5.87 10.47 -2.59
C ARG A 233 5.25 9.19 -2.04
N VAL A 234 6.07 8.20 -1.68
CA VAL A 234 5.60 6.94 -1.09
C VAL A 234 4.85 7.18 0.23
N LEU A 235 5.35 8.04 1.11
CA LEU A 235 4.68 8.38 2.37
C LEU A 235 3.33 9.07 2.13
N LEU A 236 3.27 10.01 1.17
CA LEU A 236 2.03 10.71 0.84
C LEU A 236 0.97 9.80 0.21
N MET A 237 1.40 8.79 -0.54
CA MET A 237 0.52 7.85 -1.25
C MET A 237 0.24 6.56 -0.47
N ALA A 238 0.86 6.34 0.68
CA ALA A 238 0.76 5.08 1.43
C ALA A 238 -0.69 4.77 1.84
N ALA A 239 -1.24 3.64 1.37
CA ALA A 239 -2.52 3.12 1.85
C ALA A 239 -2.41 2.20 3.07
N GLY A 240 -1.22 2.07 3.65
CA GLY A 240 -0.94 1.20 4.79
C GLY A 240 -0.09 1.86 5.86
N SER A 241 0.52 1.04 6.71
CA SER A 241 1.33 1.49 7.85
C SER A 241 2.58 2.26 7.41
N VAL A 242 2.56 3.57 7.60
CA VAL A 242 3.72 4.45 7.42
C VAL A 242 4.88 4.02 8.33
N THR A 243 4.58 3.53 9.53
CA THR A 243 5.54 2.93 10.46
C THR A 243 6.34 1.81 9.78
N ARG A 244 5.68 0.91 9.04
CA ARG A 244 6.35 -0.17 8.30
C ARG A 244 7.28 0.36 7.20
N ILE A 245 6.79 1.33 6.42
CA ILE A 245 7.57 1.94 5.33
C ILE A 245 8.85 2.55 5.89
N LEU A 246 8.74 3.39 6.92
CA LEU A 246 9.87 4.06 7.54
C LEU A 246 10.81 3.08 8.25
N THR A 247 10.26 2.09 8.94
CA THR A 247 11.05 1.04 9.59
C THR A 247 11.89 0.28 8.57
N SER A 248 11.32 -0.04 7.41
CA SER A 248 12.00 -0.79 6.36
C SER A 248 13.02 0.05 5.61
N TYR A 249 12.67 1.32 5.34
CA TYR A 249 13.54 2.24 4.62
C TYR A 249 14.77 2.64 5.44
N HIS A 250 14.53 3.11 6.67
CA HIS A 250 15.57 3.62 7.56
C HIS A 250 16.23 2.54 8.41
N LYS A 251 15.68 1.32 8.39
CA LYS A 251 16.20 0.14 9.13
C LYS A 251 16.20 0.38 10.65
N VAL A 252 15.17 1.05 11.14
CA VAL A 252 15.03 1.45 12.55
C VAL A 252 13.63 1.27 13.10
N SER A 253 13.52 1.13 14.40
CA SER A 253 12.23 1.00 15.06
C SER A 253 11.52 2.35 15.12
N VAL A 254 10.40 2.43 14.41
CA VAL A 254 9.43 3.52 14.55
C VAL A 254 8.36 3.08 15.55
N SER A 255 8.13 3.89 16.58
CA SER A 255 7.05 3.73 17.56
C SER A 255 5.90 4.67 17.27
N THR A 256 4.70 4.22 17.62
CA THR A 256 3.46 4.98 17.52
C THR A 256 2.94 5.16 18.95
N GLU A 257 2.73 6.39 19.38
CA GLU A 257 2.22 6.73 20.71
C GLU A 257 0.89 7.47 20.59
N LEU A 258 -0.15 6.95 21.24
CA LEU A 258 -1.41 7.66 21.39
C LEU A 258 -1.26 8.75 22.45
N ILE A 259 -1.38 10.00 22.02
CA ILE A 259 -1.28 11.17 22.91
C ILE A 259 -2.61 11.44 23.61
N SER A 260 -3.70 11.40 22.86
CA SER A 260 -5.04 11.63 23.40
C SER A 260 -6.10 11.04 22.48
N CYS A 261 -7.20 10.55 23.04
CA CYS A 261 -8.39 10.20 22.28
C CYS A 261 -9.60 10.62 23.11
N SER A 262 -10.42 11.53 22.57
CA SER A 262 -11.49 12.17 23.31
C SER A 262 -12.78 12.25 22.49
N PRO A 263 -13.95 12.04 23.11
CA PRO A 263 -15.22 12.18 22.42
C PRO A 263 -15.49 13.65 22.07
N ARG A 264 -15.95 13.88 20.83
CA ARG A 264 -16.35 15.17 20.25
C ARG A 264 -17.86 15.19 19.92
N GLY A 265 -18.67 14.53 20.74
CA GLY A 265 -20.11 14.36 20.55
C GLY A 265 -20.58 12.94 20.84
N SER A 266 -21.81 12.60 20.45
CA SER A 266 -22.40 11.28 20.71
C SER A 266 -21.76 10.14 19.90
N ASN A 267 -21.20 10.48 18.73
CA ASN A 267 -20.75 9.54 17.71
C ASN A 267 -19.36 9.91 17.14
N LYS A 268 -18.68 10.89 17.73
CA LYS A 268 -17.43 11.43 17.19
C LYS A 268 -16.30 11.34 18.18
N TYR A 269 -15.11 11.00 17.69
CA TYR A 269 -13.90 10.91 18.50
C TYR A 269 -12.76 11.62 17.78
N ASP A 270 -12.06 12.50 18.49
CA ASP A 270 -10.82 13.10 18.02
C ASP A 270 -9.65 12.38 18.71
N CYS A 271 -8.74 11.80 17.93
CA CYS A 271 -7.59 11.07 18.46
C CYS A 271 -6.30 11.59 17.82
N HIS A 272 -5.29 11.78 18.67
CA HIS A 272 -4.01 12.36 18.34
C HIS A 272 -2.94 11.32 18.62
N THR A 273 -2.08 11.10 17.63
CA THR A 273 -1.02 10.10 17.69
C THR A 273 0.30 10.76 17.25
N MET A 274 1.39 10.33 17.86
CA MET A 274 2.74 10.76 17.53
C MET A 274 3.55 9.57 17.05
N LEU A 275 4.26 9.71 15.93
CA LEU A 275 5.27 8.72 15.53
C LEU A 275 6.65 9.22 15.95
N THR A 276 7.40 8.32 16.55
CA THR A 276 8.73 8.59 17.10
C THR A 276 9.75 7.56 16.63
N CYS A 277 11.01 7.97 16.51
CA CYS A 277 12.13 7.08 16.20
C CYS A 277 13.34 7.54 17.01
N GLY A 278 13.84 6.69 17.92
CA GLY A 278 14.99 7.05 18.77
C GLY A 278 14.80 8.32 19.60
N GLY A 279 13.55 8.60 20.04
CA GLY A 279 13.18 9.82 20.76
C GLY A 279 12.94 11.05 19.88
N ILE A 280 13.09 10.95 18.56
CA ILE A 280 12.76 12.01 17.61
C ILE A 280 11.28 11.90 17.24
N GLU A 281 10.49 12.91 17.57
CA GLU A 281 9.13 13.09 17.04
C GLU A 281 9.22 13.62 15.60
N PHE A 282 8.63 12.91 14.64
CA PHE A 282 8.71 13.30 13.23
C PHE A 282 7.37 13.29 12.49
N CYS A 283 6.33 12.66 13.03
CA CYS A 283 4.99 12.73 12.43
C CYS A 283 3.90 12.88 13.49
N ARG A 284 3.04 13.86 13.29
CA ARG A 284 1.83 14.08 14.07
C ARG A 284 0.64 13.63 13.26
N VAL A 285 -0.19 12.79 13.85
CA VAL A 285 -1.43 12.29 13.25
C VAL A 285 -2.62 12.83 14.05
N ARG A 286 -3.61 13.36 13.34
CA ARG A 286 -4.91 13.72 13.89
C ARG A 286 -5.97 12.93 13.14
N ALA A 287 -6.72 12.11 13.87
CA ALA A 287 -7.82 11.31 13.34
C ALA A 287 -9.15 11.79 13.96
N CYS A 288 -10.17 11.95 13.13
CA CYS A 288 -11.54 12.20 13.56
C CYS A 288 -12.42 11.05 13.07
N PHE A 289 -12.99 10.31 14.01
CA PHE A 289 -13.91 9.20 13.72
C PHE A 289 -15.35 9.69 13.75
N ASP A 290 -16.15 9.26 12.78
CA ASP A 290 -17.61 9.37 12.77
C ASP A 290 -18.20 7.96 12.75
N LEU A 291 -18.92 7.62 13.82
CA LEU A 291 -19.36 6.27 14.15
C LEU A 291 -20.88 6.16 14.00
N GLU A 292 -21.35 5.39 13.03
CA GLU A 292 -22.79 5.20 12.81
C GLU A 292 -23.34 4.01 13.59
N SER A 293 -22.49 3.01 13.91
CA SER A 293 -22.90 1.80 14.63
C SER A 293 -22.52 1.84 16.13
N ALA A 294 -23.29 1.13 16.96
CA ALA A 294 -22.97 0.97 18.39
C ALA A 294 -21.70 0.13 18.59
N GLU A 295 -21.50 -0.89 17.76
CA GLU A 295 -20.31 -1.76 17.76
C GLU A 295 -19.03 -0.95 17.52
N ALA A 296 -19.02 -0.03 16.55
CA ALA A 296 -17.85 0.80 16.29
C ALA A 296 -17.50 1.71 17.49
N LYS A 297 -18.49 2.14 18.29
CA LYS A 297 -18.25 2.93 19.51
C LYS A 297 -17.58 2.11 20.60
N GLU A 298 -18.02 0.87 20.79
CA GLU A 298 -17.41 -0.05 21.74
C GLU A 298 -15.97 -0.37 21.32
N LEU A 299 -15.75 -0.63 20.03
CA LEU A 299 -14.42 -0.88 19.48
C LEU A 299 -13.48 0.32 19.61
N VAL A 300 -13.95 1.56 19.42
CA VAL A 300 -13.12 2.76 19.65
C VAL A 300 -12.73 2.90 21.13
N ALA A 301 -13.65 2.59 22.05
CA ALA A 301 -13.36 2.59 23.48
C ALA A 301 -12.33 1.53 23.87
N GLU A 302 -12.39 0.34 23.27
CA GLU A 302 -11.47 -0.77 23.55
C GLU A 302 -10.10 -0.62 22.88
N SER A 303 -10.06 -0.16 21.63
CA SER A 303 -8.83 0.03 20.85
C SER A 303 -7.98 1.21 21.31
N GLN A 304 -8.45 1.93 22.34
CA GLN A 304 -7.85 3.19 22.79
C GLN A 304 -7.70 4.20 21.64
N GLY A 305 -8.50 4.11 20.58
CA GLY A 305 -8.42 5.02 19.44
C GLY A 305 -7.27 4.77 18.45
N GLU A 306 -6.60 3.62 18.52
CA GLU A 306 -5.66 3.23 17.47
C GLU A 306 -6.41 2.94 16.16
N VAL A 307 -6.22 3.81 15.16
CA VAL A 307 -6.92 3.75 13.86
C VAL A 307 -6.78 2.37 13.21
N GLY A 308 -5.56 1.82 13.15
CA GLY A 308 -5.28 0.53 12.51
C GLY A 308 -6.05 -0.61 13.18
N ALA A 309 -5.93 -0.73 14.51
CA ALA A 309 -6.61 -1.76 15.29
C ALA A 309 -8.14 -1.69 15.14
N LEU A 310 -8.71 -0.49 14.98
CA LEU A 310 -10.14 -0.34 14.76
C LEU A 310 -10.61 -0.96 13.43
N PHE A 311 -9.90 -0.68 12.33
CA PHE A 311 -10.25 -1.24 11.01
C PHE A 311 -9.98 -2.73 10.93
N ASP A 312 -8.91 -3.21 11.56
CA ASP A 312 -8.59 -4.65 11.61
C ASP A 312 -9.71 -5.44 12.30
N ARG A 313 -10.25 -4.92 13.41
CA ARG A 313 -11.35 -5.58 14.15
C ARG A 313 -12.68 -5.57 13.39
N LEU A 314 -12.92 -4.57 12.55
CA LEU A 314 -14.13 -4.53 11.71
C LEU A 314 -14.07 -5.53 10.55
N ALA A 315 -12.91 -6.11 10.25
CA ALA A 315 -12.70 -7.09 9.18
C ALA A 315 -13.22 -6.63 7.79
N VAL A 316 -13.33 -5.32 7.56
CA VAL A 316 -13.76 -4.74 6.28
C VAL A 316 -12.68 -3.76 5.78
N PRO A 317 -12.19 -3.92 4.53
CA PRO A 317 -11.13 -3.07 4.02
C PRO A 317 -11.61 -1.63 3.93
N PRO A 318 -10.92 -0.67 4.56
CA PRO A 318 -11.27 0.72 4.37
C PRO A 318 -11.00 1.15 2.93
N LYS A 319 -11.94 1.91 2.37
CA LYS A 319 -11.70 2.68 1.16
C LYS A 319 -10.93 3.95 1.53
N LEU A 320 -9.69 4.03 1.08
CA LEU A 320 -8.88 5.25 1.19
C LEU A 320 -9.26 6.26 0.09
N SER A 321 -9.42 7.52 0.48
CA SER A 321 -9.52 8.65 -0.44
C SER A 321 -8.58 9.77 0.00
N LEU A 322 -7.50 9.98 -0.75
CA LEU A 322 -6.62 11.14 -0.56
C LEU A 322 -7.40 12.42 -0.91
N ARG A 323 -7.37 13.42 -0.01
CA ARG A 323 -8.12 14.67 -0.17
C ARG A 323 -7.22 15.84 -0.51
N GLU A 324 -6.10 15.95 0.20
CA GLU A 324 -5.21 17.10 0.09
C GLU A 324 -3.78 16.70 0.46
N VAL A 325 -2.80 17.30 -0.19
CA VAL A 325 -1.40 17.30 0.22
C VAL A 325 -0.93 18.74 0.42
N LYS A 326 -0.06 18.97 1.40
CA LYS A 326 0.52 20.29 1.65
C LYS A 326 2.00 20.17 1.95
N PHE A 327 2.72 21.25 1.63
CA PHE A 327 4.16 21.36 1.83
C PHE A 327 4.47 22.66 2.57
N THR A 328 5.47 22.59 3.44
CA THR A 328 6.09 23.75 4.08
C THR A 328 7.60 23.64 3.88
N GLU A 329 8.36 24.66 4.29
CA GLU A 329 9.82 24.59 4.25
C GLU A 329 10.36 23.44 5.13
N ASP A 330 9.73 23.23 6.29
CA ASP A 330 10.20 22.29 7.32
C ASP A 330 9.53 20.90 7.25
N GLY A 331 8.61 20.68 6.30
CA GLY A 331 7.89 19.42 6.23
C GLY A 331 6.80 19.34 5.17
N PHE A 332 5.98 18.30 5.32
CA PHE A 332 4.94 17.96 4.36
C PHE A 332 3.85 17.17 5.06
N GLY A 333 2.69 17.05 4.44
CA GLY A 333 1.64 16.25 5.02
C GLY A 333 0.55 15.92 4.04
N ARG A 334 -0.41 15.15 4.53
CA ARG A 334 -1.60 14.75 3.78
C ARG A 334 -2.84 14.75 4.66
N ALA A 335 -3.98 14.98 4.01
CA ALA A 335 -5.30 14.75 4.56
C ALA A 335 -6.03 13.72 3.69
N TYR A 336 -6.65 12.73 4.31
CA TYR A 336 -7.37 11.66 3.61
C TYR A 336 -8.54 11.13 4.45
N THR A 337 -9.39 10.33 3.83
CA THR A 337 -10.45 9.59 4.52
C THR A 337 -10.24 8.09 4.37
N LEU A 338 -10.60 7.34 5.41
CA LEU A 338 -10.79 5.91 5.41
C LEU A 338 -12.28 5.64 5.67
N MET A 339 -12.93 4.88 4.80
CA MET A 339 -14.36 4.59 4.93
C MET A 339 -14.61 3.08 4.92
N SER A 340 -15.32 2.60 5.93
CA SER A 340 -15.91 1.26 6.01
C SER A 340 -17.39 1.39 6.39
N PRO A 341 -18.24 0.37 6.15
CA PRO A 341 -19.64 0.42 6.56
C PRO A 341 -19.78 0.78 8.05
N GLY A 342 -20.47 1.89 8.33
CA GLY A 342 -20.71 2.39 9.69
C GLY A 342 -19.53 3.12 10.36
N LEU A 343 -18.41 3.30 9.66
CA LEU A 343 -17.22 4.00 10.16
C LEU A 343 -16.62 4.90 9.07
N THR A 344 -16.58 6.20 9.34
CA THR A 344 -15.76 7.14 8.57
C THR A 344 -14.65 7.68 9.45
N CYS A 345 -13.41 7.63 8.98
CA CYS A 345 -12.27 8.20 9.67
C CYS A 345 -11.61 9.24 8.76
N GLU A 346 -11.51 10.46 9.25
CA GLU A 346 -10.76 11.52 8.62
C GLU A 346 -9.38 11.64 9.26
N ILE A 347 -8.32 11.63 8.45
CA ILE A 347 -6.95 11.59 8.98
C ILE A 347 -6.15 12.71 8.36
N ILE A 348 -5.40 13.41 9.20
CA ILE A 348 -4.38 14.39 8.82
C ILE A 348 -3.05 13.92 9.39
N GLU A 349 -2.05 13.77 8.54
CA GLU A 349 -0.68 13.41 8.91
C GLU A 349 0.26 14.56 8.53
N GLU A 350 1.03 15.04 9.50
CA GLU A 350 1.98 16.14 9.36
C GLU A 350 3.38 15.61 9.69
N TYR A 351 4.27 15.61 8.71
CA TYR A 351 5.64 15.12 8.80
C TYR A 351 6.62 16.29 8.89
N SER A 352 7.62 16.16 9.75
CA SER A 352 8.87 16.91 9.63
C SER A 352 9.74 16.30 8.53
N ASN A 353 10.57 17.10 7.87
CA ASN A 353 11.61 16.61 6.96
C ASN A 353 12.56 15.59 7.61
N ALA A 354 12.66 15.55 8.95
CA ALA A 354 13.37 14.50 9.68
C ALA A 354 12.91 13.08 9.32
N ALA A 355 11.64 12.90 8.92
CA ALA A 355 11.10 11.60 8.48
C ALA A 355 11.82 11.04 7.24
N LEU A 356 12.51 11.88 6.46
CA LEU A 356 13.22 11.48 5.25
C LEU A 356 14.66 11.01 5.51
N ILE A 357 15.18 11.16 6.73
CA ILE A 357 16.60 10.94 7.09
C ILE A 357 16.79 10.23 8.46
N LEU A 358 15.82 9.42 8.90
CA LEU A 358 15.94 8.68 10.17
C LEU A 358 17.01 7.58 10.08
N PRO A 359 17.64 7.25 11.20
CA PRO A 359 18.54 8.06 11.98
C PRO A 359 19.96 7.90 11.41
N GLU A 360 20.29 8.59 10.32
CA GLU A 360 21.71 8.94 10.07
C GLU A 360 22.24 9.90 11.17
N ILE A 361 21.33 10.38 12.01
CA ILE A 361 21.54 11.35 13.07
C ILE A 361 22.02 10.63 14.34
N ALA A 362 23.30 10.24 14.38
CA ALA A 362 23.99 9.83 15.61
C ALA A 362 24.27 11.02 16.56
N LYS A 363 23.75 12.22 16.25
CA LYS A 363 23.94 13.43 17.05
C LYS A 363 22.62 13.81 17.72
N PRO A 364 22.63 14.36 18.94
CA PRO A 364 21.44 14.99 19.50
C PRO A 364 21.06 16.16 18.60
N MET A 365 20.15 15.92 17.64
CA MET A 365 19.51 17.00 16.90
C MET A 365 18.71 17.83 17.89
N GLN A 366 18.73 19.14 17.71
CA GLN A 366 17.73 20.01 18.30
C GLN A 366 16.35 19.40 17.99
N PRO A 367 15.41 19.38 18.94
CA PRO A 367 14.09 18.80 18.71
C PRO A 367 13.48 19.42 17.46
N SER A 368 13.37 18.64 16.38
CA SER A 368 12.73 19.10 15.15
C SER A 368 11.26 19.25 15.47
N THR A 369 10.80 20.49 15.55
CA THR A 369 9.37 20.74 15.75
C THR A 369 8.64 20.30 14.50
N ILE A 370 7.72 19.34 14.64
CA ILE A 370 6.83 18.96 13.54
C ILE A 370 6.06 20.22 13.12
N PRO A 371 6.15 20.65 11.85
CA PRO A 371 5.50 21.87 11.41
C PRO A 371 3.99 21.76 11.59
N GLN A 372 3.35 22.87 11.93
CA GLN A 372 1.89 22.95 11.90
C GLN A 372 1.48 23.33 10.47
N ILE A 373 1.15 22.32 9.67
CA ILE A 373 0.80 22.46 8.25
C ILE A 373 -0.69 22.80 8.11
N TRP A 374 -1.56 22.20 8.93
CA TRP A 374 -2.98 22.58 9.02
C TRP A 374 -3.26 23.30 10.34
N SER A 375 -3.89 24.47 10.23
CA SER A 375 -4.29 25.29 11.37
C SER A 375 -5.36 24.56 12.20
N LYS A 376 -5.51 24.92 13.49
CA LYS A 376 -6.61 24.37 14.31
C LYS A 376 -7.99 24.82 13.80
N SER A 377 -8.06 25.93 13.08
CA SER A 377 -9.27 26.46 12.46
C SER A 377 -9.57 25.86 11.08
N ASP A 378 -8.59 25.22 10.45
CA ASP A 378 -8.82 24.41 9.24
C ASP A 378 -9.69 23.19 9.57
N HIS A 379 -9.97 22.96 10.85
CA HIS A 379 -10.95 22.00 11.32
C HIS A 379 -12.38 22.49 11.12
N TRP A 380 -12.96 22.02 10.02
CA TRP A 380 -14.33 21.53 9.89
C TRP A 380 -15.43 22.30 10.63
N VAL A 381 -15.93 23.35 10.00
CA VAL A 381 -17.25 23.91 10.29
C VAL A 381 -18.29 23.15 9.45
N ASN A 382 -19.15 22.35 10.10
CA ASN A 382 -20.34 21.71 9.51
C ASN A 382 -20.13 20.65 8.40
N GLY A 383 -19.09 19.81 8.48
CA GLY A 383 -18.96 18.65 7.58
C GLY A 383 -18.82 19.01 6.09
N LYS A 384 -18.47 20.27 5.80
CA LYS A 384 -18.05 20.74 4.48
C LYS A 384 -16.69 21.42 4.65
N PRO A 385 -15.74 21.22 3.72
CA PRO A 385 -14.51 21.98 3.73
C PRO A 385 -14.85 23.47 3.60
N SER A 386 -14.40 24.29 4.55
CA SER A 386 -14.48 25.75 4.41
C SER A 386 -13.44 26.18 3.38
N CYS A 387 -13.79 26.09 2.10
CA CYS A 387 -13.01 26.68 1.04
C CYS A 387 -13.30 28.18 1.04
N THR A 388 -12.69 28.92 1.98
CA THR A 388 -12.56 30.37 1.86
C THR A 388 -11.22 30.61 1.18
N ILE A 389 -11.23 30.55 -0.15
CA ILE A 389 -10.12 31.04 -0.97
C ILE A 389 -10.11 32.55 -0.78
N CYS A 390 -9.06 33.07 -0.15
CA CYS A 390 -8.71 34.49 -0.20
C CYS A 390 -7.93 34.78 -1.48
#